data_AF-A0A258EDP5-F1
#
_entry.id   AF-A0A258EDP5-F1
#
_cell.length_a   1.000
_cell.length_b   1.000
_cell.length_c   1.000
_cell.angle_alpha   90.00
_cell.angle_beta   90.00
_cell.angle_gamma   90.00
#
_symmetry.space_group_name_H-M   'P 1'
#
loop_
_entity.id
_entity.type
_entity.pdbx_description
1 polymer ?
#
loop_
_entity_poly.entity_id
_entity_poly.type
_entity_poly.pdbx_seq_one_letter_code
_entity_poly.pdbx_strand_id
1 'polypeptide(L)'
;MRNADNLGESVSSFYAELHRIKSLIGRLESGERIFFLLDEILKGTNTQDRISGSKALIHQILQTPGFGMISTHDIELSELGKTEESIRNFSFHSEIRDETIQFDYKLKKGPCPSFNAHKLMELMGIRFEGN
;
A
#
# COMPACT_ATOMS: atom_id res chain seq x y z
N MET A 1 -6.61 -21.52 9.30
CA MET A 1 -7.93 -21.19 9.86
C MET A 1 -8.23 -19.74 9.54
N ARG A 2 -9.19 -19.51 8.64
CA ARG A 2 -9.79 -18.20 8.39
C ARG A 2 -11.22 -18.47 7.94
N ASN A 3 -12.10 -17.50 8.16
CA ASN A 3 -13.38 -17.30 7.46
C ASN A 3 -14.64 -17.81 8.18
N ALA A 4 -14.97 -17.15 9.29
CA ALA A 4 -16.36 -16.99 9.75
C ALA A 4 -16.51 -15.76 10.65
N ASP A 5 -15.42 -15.30 11.28
CA ASP A 5 -15.43 -14.01 11.95
C ASP A 5 -15.58 -12.88 10.93
N ASN A 6 -16.76 -12.27 10.97
CA ASN A 6 -16.93 -10.84 10.79
C ASN A 6 -17.00 -10.26 9.38
N LEU A 7 -17.79 -10.88 8.49
CA LEU A 7 -18.22 -10.22 7.25
C LEU A 7 -18.90 -8.84 7.51
N GLY A 8 -19.70 -8.74 8.58
CA GLY A 8 -20.35 -7.48 8.98
C GLY A 8 -19.37 -6.44 9.54
N GLU A 9 -18.36 -6.89 10.27
CA GLU A 9 -17.33 -6.03 10.87
C GLU A 9 -16.32 -5.56 9.81
N SER A 10 -15.98 -6.40 8.81
CA SER A 10 -15.14 -6.02 7.68
C SER A 10 -15.81 -4.97 6.79
N VAL A 11 -17.13 -5.07 6.61
CA VAL A 11 -17.91 -4.03 5.92
C VAL A 11 -17.90 -2.73 6.73
N SER A 12 -18.10 -2.81 8.05
CA SER A 12 -18.04 -1.65 8.95
C SER A 12 -16.66 -0.97 8.93
N SER A 13 -15.56 -1.74 8.94
CA SER A 13 -14.21 -1.18 8.90
C SER A 13 -13.89 -0.47 7.59
N PHE A 14 -14.35 -1.02 6.46
CA PHE A 14 -14.17 -0.41 5.14
C PHE A 14 -14.94 0.90 5.03
N TYR A 15 -16.20 0.94 5.47
CA TYR A 15 -16.97 2.19 5.50
C TYR A 15 -16.35 3.24 6.43
N ALA A 16 -15.87 2.83 7.61
CA ALA A 16 -15.19 3.74 8.52
C ALA A 16 -13.91 4.33 7.90
N GLU A 17 -13.18 3.53 7.11
CA GLU A 17 -12.03 4.00 6.34
C GLU A 17 -12.42 5.02 5.28
N LEU A 18 -13.44 4.74 4.47
CA LEU A 18 -13.94 5.68 3.47
C LEU A 18 -14.39 7.00 4.10
N HIS A 19 -15.02 6.97 5.28
CA HIS A 19 -15.37 8.18 6.00
C HIS A 19 -14.15 9.01 6.42
N ARG A 20 -13.06 8.36 6.88
CA ARG A 20 -11.81 9.05 7.21
C ARG A 20 -11.15 9.66 5.98
N ILE A 21 -11.10 8.91 4.87
CA ILE A 21 -10.56 9.40 3.59
C ILE A 21 -11.37 10.61 3.10
N LYS A 22 -12.72 10.52 3.12
CA LYS A 22 -13.59 11.63 2.76
C LYS A 22 -13.34 12.88 3.61
N SER A 23 -13.17 12.71 4.92
CA SER A 23 -12.85 13.83 5.81
C SER A 23 -11.49 14.46 5.51
N LEU A 24 -10.47 13.64 5.22
CA LEU A 24 -9.15 14.13 4.80
C LEU A 24 -9.24 14.93 3.50
N ILE A 25 -9.91 14.39 2.48
CA ILE A 25 -10.13 15.06 1.19
C ILE A 25 -10.78 16.43 1.40
N GLY A 26 -11.90 16.49 2.15
CA GLY A 26 -12.62 17.74 2.34
C GLY A 26 -11.79 18.82 3.04
N ARG A 27 -10.87 18.44 3.93
CA ARG A 27 -9.94 19.39 4.56
C ARG A 27 -8.80 19.81 3.64
N LEU A 28 -8.28 18.90 2.82
CA LEU A 28 -7.27 19.23 1.82
C LEU A 28 -7.83 20.20 0.76
N GLU A 29 -9.06 19.95 0.29
CA GLU A 29 -9.75 20.78 -0.69
C GLU A 29 -10.15 22.16 -0.16
N SER A 30 -10.30 22.32 1.16
CA SER A 30 -10.51 23.64 1.78
C SER A 30 -9.23 24.50 1.84
N GLY A 31 -8.09 23.96 1.36
CA GLY A 31 -6.79 24.62 1.37
C GLY A 31 -6.00 24.42 2.66
N GLU A 32 -6.44 23.53 3.55
CA GLU A 32 -5.72 23.22 4.78
C GLU A 32 -4.40 22.51 4.46
N ARG A 33 -3.29 22.98 5.06
CA ARG A 33 -1.98 22.34 4.93
C ARG A 33 -1.87 21.17 5.89
N ILE A 34 -2.13 19.97 5.39
CA ILE A 34 -2.15 18.74 6.19
C ILE A 34 -0.95 17.86 5.84
N PHE A 35 -0.30 17.35 6.88
CA PHE A 35 0.58 16.18 6.77
C PHE A 35 -0.21 14.91 7.08
N PHE A 36 -0.32 13.98 6.11
CA PHE A 36 -1.07 12.74 6.27
C PHE A 36 -0.19 11.49 6.13
N LEU A 37 -0.59 10.43 6.83
CA LEU A 37 -0.03 9.10 6.71
C LEU A 37 -1.18 8.13 6.44
N LEU A 38 -1.15 7.46 5.29
CA LEU A 38 -2.15 6.49 4.90
C LEU A 38 -1.50 5.11 4.86
N ASP A 39 -2.00 4.20 5.69
CA ASP A 39 -1.46 2.84 5.77
C ASP A 39 -2.33 1.84 4.99
N GLU A 40 -1.88 1.44 3.81
CA GLU A 40 -2.54 0.46 2.93
C GLU A 40 -4.05 0.72 2.78
N ILE A 41 -4.38 1.73 2.00
CA ILE A 41 -5.77 2.18 1.82
C ILE A 41 -6.63 1.22 0.98
N LEU A 42 -7.94 1.33 1.19
CA LEU A 42 -8.98 0.57 0.48
C LEU A 42 -8.81 -0.94 0.65
N LYS A 43 -8.36 -1.36 1.84
CA LYS A 43 -8.33 -2.76 2.26
C LYS A 43 -9.77 -3.32 2.26
N GLY A 44 -9.95 -4.50 1.66
CA GLY A 44 -11.25 -5.18 1.64
C GLY A 44 -12.02 -5.09 0.31
N THR A 45 -11.46 -4.42 -0.71
CA THR A 45 -11.95 -4.51 -2.10
C THR A 45 -11.15 -5.55 -2.89
N ASN A 46 -11.58 -5.86 -4.11
CA ASN A 46 -10.71 -6.60 -5.03
C ASN A 46 -9.49 -5.74 -5.44
N THR A 47 -8.43 -6.39 -5.92
CA THR A 47 -7.16 -5.73 -6.25
C THR A 47 -7.29 -4.63 -7.31
N GLN A 48 -8.14 -4.83 -8.32
CA GLN A 48 -8.32 -3.85 -9.39
C GLN A 48 -8.97 -2.56 -8.87
N ASP A 49 -10.02 -2.68 -8.06
CA ASP A 49 -10.70 -1.55 -7.43
C ASP A 49 -9.80 -0.82 -6.45
N ARG A 50 -8.97 -1.55 -5.68
CA ARG A 50 -8.03 -0.97 -4.72
C ARG A 50 -6.98 -0.12 -5.44
N ILE A 51 -6.36 -0.66 -6.49
CA ILE A 51 -5.33 0.05 -7.27
C ILE A 51 -5.94 1.28 -7.95
N SER A 52 -7.05 1.11 -8.65
CA SER A 52 -7.70 2.22 -9.38
C SER A 52 -8.20 3.31 -8.43
N GLY A 53 -8.84 2.95 -7.32
CA GLY A 53 -9.28 3.91 -6.30
C GLY A 53 -8.13 4.63 -5.63
N SER A 54 -7.02 3.93 -5.34
CA SER A 54 -5.82 4.55 -4.77
C SER A 54 -5.16 5.54 -5.73
N LYS A 55 -5.06 5.20 -7.04
CA LYS A 55 -4.58 6.13 -8.07
C LYS A 55 -5.45 7.38 -8.14
N ALA A 56 -6.77 7.22 -8.17
CA ALA A 56 -7.70 8.34 -8.20
C ALA A 56 -7.54 9.25 -6.97
N LEU A 57 -7.44 8.68 -5.77
CA LEU A 57 -7.22 9.43 -4.54
C LEU A 57 -5.91 10.23 -4.59
N ILE A 58 -4.81 9.60 -5.01
CA ILE A 58 -3.51 10.26 -5.11
C ILE A 58 -3.57 11.45 -6.07
N HIS A 59 -4.13 11.26 -7.27
CA HIS A 59 -4.26 12.36 -8.23
C HIS A 59 -5.12 13.51 -7.70
N GLN A 60 -6.19 13.22 -6.95
CA GLN A 60 -6.99 14.24 -6.30
C GLN A 60 -6.18 15.01 -5.25
N ILE A 61 -5.41 14.32 -4.41
CA ILE A 61 -4.56 14.95 -3.39
C ILE A 61 -3.48 15.83 -4.02
N LEU A 62 -2.90 15.43 -5.17
CA LEU A 62 -1.88 16.22 -5.87
C LEU A 62 -2.36 17.62 -6.28
N GLN A 63 -3.67 17.85 -6.36
CA GLN A 63 -4.27 19.16 -6.67
C GLN A 63 -4.46 20.06 -5.43
N THR A 64 -3.96 19.63 -4.27
CA THR A 64 -4.15 20.29 -2.97
C THR A 64 -2.81 20.66 -2.34
N PRO A 65 -2.76 21.55 -1.33
CA PRO A 65 -1.51 21.86 -0.60
C PRO A 65 -1.09 20.76 0.40
N GLY A 66 -1.67 19.55 0.31
CA GLY A 66 -1.35 18.43 1.18
C GLY A 66 0.04 17.83 0.94
N PHE A 67 0.61 17.28 1.99
CA PHE A 67 1.86 16.52 1.93
C PHE A 67 1.68 15.22 2.73
N GLY A 68 2.24 14.10 2.28
CA GLY A 68 2.03 12.87 3.02
C GLY A 68 2.74 11.66 2.47
N MET A 69 2.49 10.53 3.13
CA MET A 69 3.04 9.23 2.78
C MET A 69 1.92 8.20 2.69
N ILE A 70 2.07 7.27 1.75
CA ILE A 70 1.17 6.15 1.54
C ILE A 70 2.01 4.88 1.53
N SER A 71 1.70 3.91 2.40
CA SER A 71 2.22 2.55 2.29
C SER A 71 1.29 1.72 1.41
N THR A 72 1.87 0.82 0.61
CA THR A 72 1.11 -0.10 -0.24
C THR A 72 1.96 -1.32 -0.62
N HIS A 73 1.29 -2.46 -0.74
CA HIS A 73 1.84 -3.64 -1.40
C HIS A 73 1.66 -3.65 -2.93
N ASP A 74 0.87 -2.72 -3.48
CA ASP A 74 0.57 -2.66 -4.92
C ASP A 74 1.68 -1.92 -5.68
N ILE A 75 2.58 -2.67 -6.33
CA ILE A 75 3.72 -2.14 -7.10
C ILE A 75 3.23 -1.20 -8.22
N GLU A 76 2.04 -1.43 -8.76
CA GLU A 76 1.40 -0.64 -9.80
C GLU A 76 1.15 0.83 -9.41
N LEU A 77 1.10 1.15 -8.10
CA LEU A 77 1.03 2.53 -7.62
C LEU A 77 2.37 3.25 -7.75
N SER A 78 3.49 2.52 -7.69
CA SER A 78 4.81 3.13 -7.84
C SER A 78 5.04 3.70 -9.25
N GLU A 79 4.29 3.23 -10.25
CA GLU A 79 4.35 3.78 -11.61
C GLU A 79 3.95 5.27 -11.65
N LEU A 80 3.13 5.74 -10.70
CA LEU A 80 2.77 7.16 -10.60
C LEU A 80 4.00 8.06 -10.39
N GLY A 81 5.02 7.58 -9.67
CA GLY A 81 6.27 8.32 -9.47
C GLY A 81 7.12 8.47 -10.73
N LYS A 82 6.76 7.80 -11.84
CA LYS A 82 7.40 8.01 -13.15
C LYS A 82 6.73 9.12 -13.96
N THR A 83 5.45 9.39 -13.70
CA THR A 83 4.65 10.38 -14.43
C THR A 83 4.43 11.69 -13.66
N GLU A 84 4.48 11.63 -12.33
CA GLU A 84 4.22 12.76 -11.44
C GLU A 84 5.49 13.17 -10.69
N GLU A 85 6.04 14.36 -10.97
CA GLU A 85 7.28 14.85 -10.34
C GLU A 85 7.17 15.01 -8.81
N SER A 86 5.96 15.26 -8.32
CA SER A 86 5.65 15.42 -6.89
C SER A 86 5.63 14.09 -6.13
N ILE A 87 5.63 12.94 -6.83
CA ILE A 87 5.60 11.62 -6.20
C ILE A 87 7.01 11.03 -6.15
N ARG A 88 7.40 10.56 -4.97
CA ARG A 88 8.69 9.89 -4.75
C ARG A 88 8.45 8.52 -4.16
N ASN A 89 8.94 7.49 -4.86
CA ASN A 89 8.86 6.12 -4.38
C ASN A 89 10.00 5.81 -3.41
N PHE A 90 9.64 5.09 -2.36
CA PHE A 90 10.58 4.48 -1.42
C PHE A 90 10.11 3.07 -1.06
N SER A 91 11.04 2.22 -0.65
CA SER A 91 10.74 0.85 -0.27
C SER A 91 11.68 0.33 0.81
N PHE A 92 11.22 -0.71 1.51
CA PHE A 92 12.04 -1.56 2.35
C PHE A 92 12.36 -2.84 1.59
N HIS A 93 13.60 -3.31 1.70
CA HIS A 93 14.02 -4.55 1.05
C HIS A 93 14.19 -5.65 2.10
N SER A 94 14.05 -6.88 1.65
CA SER A 94 14.44 -8.06 2.42
C SER A 94 15.39 -8.92 1.61
N GLU A 95 16.34 -9.56 2.30
CA GLU A 95 17.25 -10.54 1.72
C GLU A 95 17.03 -11.89 2.42
N ILE A 96 17.23 -12.97 1.68
CA ILE A 96 17.22 -14.32 2.26
C ILE A 96 18.67 -14.74 2.43
N ARG A 97 19.06 -15.00 3.68
CA ARG A 97 20.39 -15.51 4.05
C ARG A 97 20.22 -16.64 5.04
N ASP A 98 20.91 -17.75 4.81
CA ASP A 98 20.91 -18.91 5.70
C ASP A 98 19.49 -19.36 6.10
N GLU A 99 18.58 -19.48 5.12
CA GLU A 99 17.17 -19.88 5.33
C GLU A 99 16.34 -18.91 6.21
N THR A 100 16.87 -17.72 6.50
CA THR A 100 16.19 -16.67 7.25
C THR A 100 15.97 -15.43 6.39
N ILE A 101 14.85 -14.73 6.64
CA ILE A 101 14.64 -13.40 6.06
C ILE A 101 15.32 -12.37 6.95
N GLN A 102 16.19 -11.56 6.34
CA GLN A 102 16.81 -10.42 6.98
C GLN A 102 16.24 -9.13 6.40
N PHE A 103 15.78 -8.26 7.29
CA PHE A 103 15.37 -6.90 6.98
C PHE A 103 16.44 -5.94 7.48
N ASP A 104 16.93 -5.05 6.61
CA ASP A 104 17.90 -4.02 7.03
C ASP A 104 17.22 -2.80 7.68
N TYR A 105 15.88 -2.76 7.62
CA TYR A 105 15.03 -1.66 8.10
C TYR A 105 15.42 -0.28 7.54
N LYS A 106 16.04 -0.24 6.35
CA LYS A 106 16.44 1.00 5.68
C LYS A 106 15.44 1.38 4.60
N LEU A 107 15.04 2.64 4.60
CA LEU A 107 14.25 3.23 3.54
C LEU A 107 15.14 3.49 2.32
N LYS A 108 14.83 2.84 1.19
CA LYS A 108 15.60 2.94 -0.05
C LYS A 108 14.77 3.64 -1.12
N LYS A 109 15.44 4.42 -1.99
CA LYS A 109 14.78 5.14 -3.08
C LYS A 109 14.33 4.16 -4.16
N GLY A 110 13.11 4.34 -4.66
CA GLY A 110 12.50 3.53 -5.72
C GLY A 110 11.54 2.46 -5.19
N PRO A 111 10.76 1.84 -6.09
CA PRO A 111 9.90 0.71 -5.75
C PRO A 111 10.72 -0.51 -5.31
N CYS A 112 10.07 -1.42 -4.56
CA CYS A 112 10.72 -2.65 -4.13
C CYS A 112 11.03 -3.52 -5.37
N PRO A 113 12.29 -3.91 -5.61
CA PRO A 113 12.69 -4.62 -6.83
C PRO A 113 12.20 -6.08 -6.86
N SER A 114 12.05 -6.72 -5.70
CA SER A 114 11.47 -8.06 -5.59
C SER A 114 10.99 -8.33 -4.18
N PHE A 115 9.81 -8.95 -4.07
CA PHE A 115 9.35 -9.57 -2.83
C PHE A 115 9.55 -11.08 -2.96
N ASN A 116 10.54 -11.64 -2.27
CA ASN A 116 10.85 -13.07 -2.33
C ASN A 116 9.87 -13.93 -1.50
N ALA A 117 8.56 -13.64 -1.60
CA ALA A 117 7.50 -14.44 -0.97
C ALA A 117 7.58 -15.91 -1.37
N HIS A 118 7.85 -16.17 -2.65
CA HIS A 118 7.98 -17.53 -3.17
C HIS A 118 9.08 -18.31 -2.44
N LYS A 119 10.26 -17.70 -2.30
CA LYS A 119 11.38 -18.34 -1.61
C LYS A 119 11.13 -18.51 -0.11
N LEU A 120 10.43 -17.56 0.52
CA LEU A 120 9.96 -17.72 1.90
C LEU A 120 9.00 -18.91 2.02
N MET A 121 8.04 -19.03 1.11
CA MET A 121 7.08 -20.13 1.10
C MET A 121 7.80 -21.47 0.95
N GLU A 122 8.80 -21.57 0.07
CA GLU A 122 9.66 -22.76 -0.04
C GLU A 122 10.36 -23.11 1.28
N LEU A 123 10.98 -22.12 1.95
CA LEU A 123 11.65 -22.31 3.23
C LEU A 123 10.69 -22.76 4.34
N MET A 124 9.41 -22.37 4.27
CA MET A 124 8.36 -22.83 5.18
C MET A 124 7.81 -24.23 4.80
N GLY A 125 8.39 -24.87 3.79
CA GLY A 125 8.03 -26.23 3.37
C GLY A 125 6.88 -26.29 2.36
N ILE A 126 6.44 -25.15 1.80
CA ILE A 126 5.47 -25.14 0.70
C ILE A 126 6.19 -25.57 -0.57
N ARG A 127 5.70 -26.64 -1.19
CA ARG A 127 6.22 -27.16 -2.46
C ARG A 127 5.43 -26.54 -3.59
N PHE A 128 6.10 -25.83 -4.48
CA PHE A 128 5.52 -25.39 -5.73
C PHE A 128 5.67 -26.51 -6.77
N GLU A 129 4.60 -26.84 -7.50
CA GLU A 129 4.68 -27.79 -8.60
C GLU A 129 5.36 -27.11 -9.81
N GLY A 130 6.55 -27.60 -10.16
CA GLY A 130 7.28 -27.15 -11.35
C GLY A 130 8.72 -26.74 -11.08
N ASN A 131 9.63 -27.72 -11.21
CA ASN A 131 10.98 -27.55 -11.75
C ASN A 131 11.26 -28.73 -12.66
#